data_AF-A0A2J6PUE7-F1
#
_entry.id   AF-A0A2J6PUE7-F1
#
_cell.length_a   1.000
_cell.length_b   1.000
_cell.length_c   1.000
_cell.angle_alpha   90.00
_cell.angle_beta   90.00
_cell.angle_gamma   90.00
#
_symmetry.space_group_name_H-M   'P 1'
#
loop_
_entity.id
_entity.type
_entity.pdbx_description
1 polymer ?
#
loop_
_entity_poly.entity_id
_entity_poly.type
_entity_poly.pdbx_seq_one_letter_code
_entity_poly.pdbx_strand_id
1 'polypeptide(L)'
;MPPENFVLSSCTLDDLPAIITVHRDAFADDPISKYAFPRETIGETEQVRWMTEFLTGHFRKPEMAFFKITETNTGNLVAWMRCQVPHVLSEEEREKRKEEKERKLRDRNFWPKGANLEVIEATFGTLAKLTQKYVLVQLHCSCAGHVTLSCDSAANRAQAPVASPD
;
A
#
# COMPACT_ATOMS: atom_id res chain seq x y z
N MET A 1 21.46 -18.42 -8.85
CA MET A 1 20.19 -19.14 -9.03
C MET A 1 19.16 -18.52 -8.10
N PRO A 2 17.91 -18.30 -8.52
CA PRO A 2 16.87 -17.89 -7.59
C PRO A 2 16.74 -18.94 -6.47
N PRO A 3 16.55 -18.54 -5.21
CA PRO A 3 16.41 -19.50 -4.12
C PRO A 3 15.21 -20.41 -4.40
N GLU A 4 15.44 -21.72 -4.49
CA GLU A 4 14.44 -22.76 -4.80
C GLU A 4 13.36 -22.92 -3.71
N ASN A 5 13.43 -22.11 -2.66
CA ASN A 5 12.61 -22.22 -1.46
C ASN A 5 11.41 -21.26 -1.44
N PHE A 6 11.16 -20.49 -2.50
CA PHE A 6 10.06 -19.53 -2.52
C PHE A 6 9.22 -19.62 -3.80
N VAL A 7 7.91 -19.55 -3.63
CA VAL A 7 6.92 -19.61 -4.72
C VAL A 7 6.12 -18.32 -4.76
N LEU A 8 6.12 -17.66 -5.93
CA LEU A 8 5.24 -16.54 -6.23
C LEU A 8 3.90 -17.08 -6.77
N SER A 9 2.79 -16.64 -6.19
CA SER A 9 1.45 -17.01 -6.64
C SER A 9 0.46 -15.85 -6.45
N SER A 10 -0.71 -15.94 -7.08
CA SER A 10 -1.78 -14.95 -6.87
C SER A 10 -2.39 -15.10 -5.47
N CYS A 11 -2.77 -13.98 -4.85
CA CYS A 11 -3.52 -14.00 -3.60
C CYS A 11 -5.01 -14.25 -3.83
N THR A 12 -5.65 -14.87 -2.85
CA THR A 12 -7.11 -14.91 -2.70
C THR A 12 -7.52 -14.17 -1.43
N LEU A 13 -8.83 -14.03 -1.21
CA LEU A 13 -9.36 -13.43 0.02
C LEU A 13 -9.01 -14.26 1.27
N ASP A 14 -8.79 -15.57 1.11
CA ASP A 14 -8.42 -16.47 2.21
C ASP A 14 -7.01 -16.18 2.74
N ASP A 15 -6.16 -15.53 1.94
CA ASP A 15 -4.80 -15.14 2.34
C ASP A 15 -4.77 -13.87 3.23
N LEU A 16 -5.89 -13.15 3.34
CA LEU A 16 -5.94 -11.86 4.06
C LEU A 16 -5.39 -11.92 5.49
N PRO A 17 -5.72 -12.91 6.34
CA PRO A 17 -5.18 -12.97 7.70
C PRO A 17 -3.64 -13.02 7.73
N ALA A 18 -3.04 -13.80 6.83
CA ALA A 18 -1.59 -13.94 6.71
C ALA A 18 -0.95 -12.65 6.16
N ILE A 19 -1.57 -12.05 5.13
CA ILE A 19 -1.14 -10.76 4.56
C ILE A 19 -1.14 -9.65 5.63
N ILE A 20 -2.19 -9.57 6.44
CA ILE A 20 -2.34 -8.57 7.50
C ILE A 20 -1.23 -8.72 8.54
N THR A 21 -0.91 -9.96 8.91
CA THR A 21 0.18 -10.26 9.85
C THR A 21 1.52 -9.78 9.29
N VAL A 22 1.85 -10.20 8.06
CA VAL A 22 3.10 -9.81 7.39
C VAL A 22 3.19 -8.29 7.19
N HIS A 23 2.08 -7.64 6.81
CA HIS A 23 2.04 -6.19 6.64
C HIS A 23 2.32 -5.47 7.97
N ARG A 24 1.64 -5.87 9.04
CA ARG A 24 1.83 -5.27 10.35
C ARG A 24 3.29 -5.41 10.79
N ASP A 25 3.90 -6.56 10.61
CA ASP A 25 5.27 -6.78 11.05
C ASP A 25 6.27 -5.99 10.19
N ALA A 26 6.06 -5.92 8.88
CA ALA A 26 6.91 -5.15 7.96
C ALA A 26 6.88 -3.64 8.25
N PHE A 27 5.74 -3.09 8.66
CA PHE A 27 5.57 -1.65 8.93
C PHE A 27 5.56 -1.31 10.43
N ALA A 28 6.05 -2.21 11.30
CA ALA A 28 6.10 -1.96 12.73
C ALA A 28 6.95 -0.77 13.13
N ASP A 29 8.06 -0.57 12.40
CA ASP A 29 9.01 0.50 12.67
C ASP A 29 8.95 1.66 11.68
N ASP A 30 7.99 1.63 10.74
CA ASP A 30 7.81 2.69 9.76
C ASP A 30 7.39 4.01 10.46
N PRO A 31 8.15 5.12 10.26
CA PRO A 31 7.85 6.39 10.91
C PRO A 31 6.45 6.92 10.58
N ILE A 32 6.01 6.78 9.32
CA ILE A 32 4.66 7.25 8.93
C ILE A 32 3.61 6.45 9.69
N SER A 33 3.75 5.14 9.73
CA SER A 33 2.85 4.24 10.46
C SER A 33 2.84 4.53 11.96
N LYS A 34 3.98 4.80 12.59
CA LYS A 34 4.05 5.17 14.02
C LYS A 34 3.27 6.44 14.35
N TYR A 35 3.33 7.46 13.50
CA TYR A 35 2.64 8.73 13.76
C TYR A 35 1.18 8.73 13.30
N ALA A 36 0.88 8.12 12.15
CA ALA A 36 -0.47 8.06 11.59
C ALA A 36 -1.35 7.00 12.28
N PHE A 37 -0.75 5.87 12.65
CA PHE A 37 -1.40 4.69 13.20
C PHE A 37 -0.67 4.15 14.45
N PRO A 38 -0.68 4.89 15.57
CA PRO A 38 0.05 4.50 16.77
C PRO A 38 -0.50 3.20 17.34
N ARG A 39 0.39 2.24 17.67
CA ARG A 39 -0.01 0.94 18.23
C ARG A 39 -0.47 1.06 19.69
N GLU A 40 -0.05 2.13 20.35
CA GLU A 40 -0.43 2.46 21.73
C GLU A 40 -1.90 2.90 21.82
N THR A 41 -2.46 3.44 20.73
CA THR A 41 -3.83 3.93 20.67
C THR A 41 -4.76 3.02 19.86
N ILE A 42 -4.24 2.38 18.81
CA ILE A 42 -4.99 1.44 17.97
C ILE A 42 -4.77 0.02 18.49
N GLY A 43 -5.79 -0.54 19.13
CA GLY A 43 -5.76 -1.93 19.55
C GLY A 43 -5.62 -2.90 18.36
N GLU A 44 -4.96 -4.03 18.57
CA GLU A 44 -4.68 -5.02 17.52
C GLU A 44 -5.93 -5.45 16.74
N THR A 45 -7.03 -5.75 17.45
CA THR A 45 -8.31 -6.13 16.84
C THR A 45 -8.85 -5.06 15.90
N GLU A 46 -8.72 -3.78 16.27
CA GLU A 46 -9.19 -2.66 15.46
C GLU A 46 -8.30 -2.47 14.22
N GLN A 47 -6.99 -2.65 14.39
CA GLN A 47 -6.04 -2.59 13.28
C GLN A 47 -6.32 -3.71 12.25
N VAL A 48 -6.56 -4.93 12.72
CA VAL A 48 -6.91 -6.09 11.88
C VAL A 48 -8.25 -5.86 11.17
N ARG A 49 -9.28 -5.38 11.88
CA ARG A 49 -10.59 -5.03 11.27
C ARG A 49 -10.41 -4.03 10.13
N TRP A 50 -9.74 -2.92 10.39
CA TRP A 50 -9.53 -1.86 9.42
C TRP A 50 -8.73 -2.34 8.20
N MET A 51 -7.61 -3.06 8.41
CA MET A 51 -6.81 -3.61 7.31
C MET A 51 -7.60 -4.62 6.48
N THR A 52 -8.44 -5.45 7.12
CA THR A 52 -9.32 -6.40 6.42
C THR A 52 -10.29 -5.67 5.50
N GLU A 53 -10.98 -4.64 5.99
CA GLU A 53 -11.91 -3.83 5.18
C GLU A 53 -11.19 -3.10 4.04
N PHE A 54 -10.03 -2.50 4.35
CA PHE A 54 -9.20 -1.78 3.38
C PHE A 54 -8.73 -2.68 2.25
N LEU A 55 -8.13 -3.84 2.56
CA LEU A 55 -7.60 -4.77 1.57
C LEU A 55 -8.72 -5.43 0.78
N THR A 56 -9.80 -5.87 1.43
CA THR A 56 -10.98 -6.44 0.74
C THR A 56 -11.55 -5.47 -0.29
N GLY A 57 -11.60 -4.18 0.02
CA GLY A 57 -12.04 -3.15 -0.92
C GLY A 57 -11.16 -3.04 -2.18
N HIS A 58 -9.88 -3.41 -2.09
CA HIS A 58 -8.99 -3.42 -3.24
C HIS A 58 -9.04 -4.73 -4.03
N PHE A 59 -9.27 -5.88 -3.39
CA PHE A 59 -9.48 -7.15 -4.09
C PHE A 59 -10.68 -7.13 -5.04
N ARG A 60 -11.66 -6.25 -4.78
CA ARG A 60 -12.83 -6.06 -5.66
C ARG A 60 -12.55 -5.22 -6.91
N LYS A 61 -11.36 -4.62 -7.02
CA LYS A 61 -11.01 -3.73 -8.12
C LYS A 61 -10.32 -4.53 -9.23
N PRO A 62 -10.84 -4.49 -10.47
CA PRO A 62 -10.29 -5.27 -11.59
C PRO A 62 -8.86 -4.86 -11.96
N GLU A 63 -8.48 -3.61 -11.68
CA GLU A 63 -7.14 -3.11 -11.97
C GLU A 63 -6.10 -3.47 -10.90
N MET A 64 -6.50 -4.12 -9.81
CA MET A 64 -5.60 -4.44 -8.70
C MET A 64 -5.24 -5.92 -8.74
N ALA A 65 -3.95 -6.20 -8.94
CA ALA A 65 -3.40 -7.54 -8.84
C ALA A 65 -2.68 -7.71 -7.50
N PHE A 66 -2.89 -8.85 -6.85
CA PHE A 66 -2.27 -9.21 -5.58
C PHE A 66 -1.47 -10.49 -5.77
N PHE A 67 -0.21 -10.45 -5.32
CA PHE A 67 0.66 -11.62 -5.35
C PHE A 67 1.24 -11.87 -3.96
N LYS A 68 1.44 -13.15 -3.63
CA LYS A 68 2.07 -13.63 -2.41
C LYS A 68 3.32 -14.43 -2.74
N ILE A 69 4.27 -14.38 -1.83
CA ILE A 69 5.44 -15.22 -1.83
C ILE A 69 5.33 -16.15 -0.62
N THR A 70 5.32 -17.45 -0.87
CA THR A 70 5.26 -18.49 0.16
C THR A 70 6.55 -19.29 0.18
N GLU A 71 7.05 -19.62 1.37
CA GLU A 71 8.19 -20.52 1.53
C GLU A 71 7.76 -21.97 1.25
N THR A 72 8.47 -22.67 0.35
CA THR A 72 8.12 -24.02 -0.10
C THR A 72 8.12 -25.05 1.03
N ASN A 73 9.02 -24.89 2.01
CA ASN A 73 9.21 -25.87 3.08
C ASN A 73 8.15 -25.79 4.18
N THR A 74 7.70 -24.57 4.51
CA THR A 74 6.76 -24.33 5.62
C THR A 74 5.35 -24.00 5.16
N GLY A 75 5.19 -23.58 3.90
CA GLY A 75 3.94 -23.04 3.37
C GLY A 75 3.62 -21.63 3.88
N ASN A 76 4.51 -21.02 4.68
CA ASN A 76 4.25 -19.71 5.27
C ASN A 76 4.32 -18.60 4.23
N LEU A 77 3.36 -17.67 4.29
CA LEU A 77 3.41 -16.43 3.54
C LEU A 77 4.46 -15.52 4.17
N VAL A 78 5.50 -15.18 3.40
CA VAL A 78 6.63 -14.38 3.87
C VAL A 78 6.61 -12.96 3.33
N ALA A 79 5.97 -12.75 2.19
CA ALA A 79 5.82 -11.44 1.58
C ALA A 79 4.57 -11.39 0.70
N TRP A 80 4.09 -10.18 0.45
CA TRP A 80 3.02 -9.92 -0.49
C TRP A 80 3.29 -8.62 -1.23
N MET A 81 2.67 -8.48 -2.40
CA MET A 81 2.72 -7.26 -3.19
C MET A 81 1.36 -6.94 -3.77
N ARG A 82 1.14 -5.65 -3.99
CA ARG A 82 -0.04 -5.10 -4.64
C ARG A 82 0.40 -4.29 -5.85
N CYS A 83 -0.08 -4.68 -7.02
CA CYS A 83 0.24 -4.02 -8.28
C CYS A 83 -1.04 -3.41 -8.86
N GLN A 84 -0.93 -2.18 -9.34
CA GLN A 84 -1.99 -1.57 -10.13
C GLN A 84 -1.63 -1.79 -11.61
N VAL A 85 -2.51 -2.49 -12.32
CA VAL A 85 -2.41 -2.76 -13.74
C VAL A 85 -3.11 -1.64 -14.51
N PRO A 86 -2.60 -1.20 -15.67
CA PRO A 86 -3.30 -0.23 -16.50
C PRO A 86 -4.73 -0.69 -16.81
N HIS A 87 -5.70 0.13 -16.41
CA HIS A 87 -7.11 -0.15 -16.63
C HIS A 87 -7.82 1.13 -17.02
N VAL A 88 -8.53 1.08 -18.14
CA VAL A 88 -9.30 2.21 -18.65
C VAL A 88 -10.68 2.15 -18.00
N LEU A 89 -10.94 3.10 -17.12
CA LEU A 89 -12.26 3.28 -16.51
C LEU A 89 -13.16 4.04 -17.47
N SER A 90 -14.45 3.69 -17.47
CA SER A 90 -15.46 4.57 -18.07
C SER A 90 -15.56 5.89 -17.28
N GLU A 91 -16.14 6.91 -17.89
CA GLU A 91 -16.37 8.21 -17.22
C GLU A 91 -17.26 8.04 -15.98
N GLU A 92 -18.34 7.26 -16.11
CA GLU A 92 -19.26 6.93 -15.02
C GLU A 92 -18.55 6.17 -13.87
N GLU A 93 -17.69 5.19 -14.19
CA GLU A 93 -16.92 4.48 -13.18
C GLU A 93 -15.91 5.38 -12.47
N ARG A 94 -15.29 6.30 -13.21
CA ARG A 94 -14.32 7.26 -12.67
C ARG A 94 -14.99 8.21 -11.68
N GLU A 95 -16.16 8.75 -12.02
CA GLU A 95 -16.93 9.63 -11.13
C GLU A 95 -17.39 8.88 -9.88
N LYS A 96 -17.99 7.70 -10.04
CA LYS A 96 -18.43 6.86 -8.92
C LYS A 96 -17.30 6.53 -7.96
N ARG A 97 -16.12 6.20 -8.47
CA ARG A 97 -14.93 5.90 -7.64
C ARG A 97 -14.38 7.14 -6.95
N LYS A 98 -14.44 8.30 -7.60
CA LYS A 98 -14.06 9.58 -6.98
C LYS A 98 -14.98 9.91 -5.81
N GLU A 99 -16.29 9.79 -6.00
CA GLU A 99 -17.30 9.99 -4.95
C GLU A 99 -17.11 9.00 -3.79
N GLU A 100 -16.89 7.72 -4.10
CA GLU A 100 -16.65 6.70 -3.06
C GLU A 100 -15.38 7.00 -2.25
N LYS A 101 -14.29 7.40 -2.92
CA LYS A 101 -13.03 7.79 -2.27
C LYS A 101 -13.25 9.00 -1.36
N GLU A 102 -13.90 10.03 -1.87
CA GLU A 102 -14.20 11.24 -1.09
C GLU A 102 -15.12 10.95 0.11
N ARG A 103 -16.12 10.09 -0.06
CA ARG A 103 -16.99 9.63 1.02
C ARG A 103 -16.19 8.92 2.11
N LYS A 104 -15.32 7.97 1.72
CA LYS A 104 -14.45 7.25 2.67
C LYS A 104 -13.46 8.16 3.40
N LEU A 105 -12.94 9.19 2.71
CA LEU A 105 -12.06 10.17 3.34
C LEU A 105 -12.80 11.02 4.39
N ARG A 106 -14.07 11.37 4.13
CA ARG A 106 -14.92 12.12 5.07
C ARG A 106 -15.47 11.26 6.21
N ASP A 107 -15.59 9.96 6.00
CA ASP A 107 -16.11 9.03 7.00
C ASP A 107 -15.05 8.74 8.08
N ARG A 108 -15.22 9.36 9.26
CA ARG A 108 -14.32 9.13 10.40
C ARG A 108 -14.39 7.68 10.92
N ASN A 109 -15.46 6.94 10.64
CA ASN A 109 -15.59 5.53 11.04
C ASN A 109 -14.83 4.58 10.12
N PHE A 110 -14.44 5.03 8.93
CA PHE A 110 -13.59 4.24 8.04
C PHE A 110 -12.18 4.07 8.61
N TRP A 111 -11.68 5.07 9.32
CA TRP A 111 -10.35 5.02 9.92
C TRP A 111 -10.34 4.19 11.21
N PRO A 112 -9.21 3.52 11.54
CA PRO A 112 -9.14 2.76 12.77
C PRO A 112 -9.24 3.71 13.97
N LYS A 113 -10.01 3.31 14.99
CA LYS A 113 -10.15 4.10 16.22
C LYS A 113 -8.77 4.32 16.86
N GLY A 114 -8.42 5.58 17.11
CA GLY A 114 -7.11 5.96 17.65
C GLY A 114 -6.10 6.42 16.59
N ALA A 115 -6.45 6.39 15.30
CA ALA A 115 -5.64 6.97 14.24
C ALA A 115 -5.49 8.49 14.38
N ASN A 116 -4.30 8.98 14.05
CA ASN A 116 -4.03 10.41 14.02
C ASN A 116 -4.43 10.98 12.65
N LEU A 117 -5.69 11.43 12.55
CA LEU A 117 -6.26 11.93 11.30
C LEU A 117 -5.54 13.18 10.78
N GLU A 118 -4.99 14.03 11.65
CA GLU A 118 -4.24 15.23 11.26
C GLU A 118 -2.95 14.85 10.53
N VAL A 119 -2.21 13.87 11.05
CA VAL A 119 -1.00 13.35 10.41
C VAL A 119 -1.33 12.63 9.11
N ILE A 120 -2.42 11.86 9.07
CA ILE A 120 -2.88 11.19 7.85
C ILE A 120 -3.19 12.22 6.76
N GLU A 121 -3.96 13.25 7.08
CA GLU A 121 -4.31 14.31 6.13
C GLU A 121 -3.07 15.07 5.65
N ALA A 122 -2.17 15.43 6.56
CA ALA A 122 -0.93 16.13 6.22
C ALA A 122 -0.02 15.27 5.32
N THR A 123 0.15 13.98 5.64
CA THR A 123 1.05 13.08 4.92
C THR A 123 0.48 12.69 3.56
N PHE A 124 -0.72 12.10 3.54
CA PHE A 124 -1.32 11.62 2.30
C PHE A 124 -1.86 12.77 1.42
N GLY A 125 -2.29 13.87 2.02
CA GLY A 125 -2.66 15.08 1.27
C GLY A 125 -1.46 15.72 0.58
N THR A 126 -0.29 15.76 1.23
CA THR A 126 0.95 16.25 0.61
C THR A 126 1.41 15.31 -0.50
N LEU A 127 1.41 14.00 -0.26
CA LEU A 127 1.74 13.00 -1.29
C LEU A 127 0.81 13.08 -2.51
N ALA A 128 -0.48 13.33 -2.32
CA ALA A 128 -1.43 13.54 -3.42
C ALA A 128 -1.10 14.80 -4.25
N LYS A 129 -0.70 15.89 -3.60
CA LYS A 129 -0.27 17.12 -4.29
C LYS A 129 1.04 16.90 -5.05
N LEU A 130 1.98 16.17 -4.46
CA LEU A 130 3.27 15.85 -5.09
C LEU A 130 3.09 14.92 -6.29
N THR A 131 2.22 13.91 -6.20
CA THR A 131 1.93 13.05 -7.35
C THR A 131 1.31 13.85 -8.49
N GLN A 132 0.38 14.78 -8.23
CA GLN A 132 -0.16 15.66 -9.27
C GLN A 132 0.91 16.59 -9.90
N LYS A 133 1.89 17.03 -9.11
CA LYS A 133 2.93 17.97 -9.56
C LYS A 133 4.07 17.29 -10.33
N TYR A 134 4.48 16.09 -9.91
CA TYR A 134 5.68 15.42 -10.42
C TYR A 134 5.37 14.18 -11.26
N VAL A 135 4.18 13.59 -11.16
CA VAL A 135 3.72 12.53 -12.09
C VAL A 135 3.09 13.21 -13.32
N LEU A 136 3.91 13.98 -14.01
CA LEU A 136 3.66 14.54 -15.34
C LEU A 136 4.60 13.88 -16.35
N VAL A 137 4.61 12.55 -16.42
CA VAL A 137 5.01 11.83 -17.63
C VAL A 137 4.09 10.63 -17.76
N GLN A 138 3.06 10.81 -18.58
CA GLN A 138 2.44 9.72 -19.30
C GLN A 138 3.56 9.16 -20.21
N LEU A 139 4.35 8.22 -19.69
CA LEU A 139 5.34 7.49 -20.50
C LEU A 139 4.54 6.63 -21.47
N HIS A 140 4.25 7.21 -22.62
CA HIS A 140 4.12 6.49 -23.88
C HIS A 140 5.48 5.84 -24.16
N CYS A 141 5.80 4.78 -23.42
CA CYS A 141 6.94 3.93 -23.72
C CYS A 141 6.41 2.75 -24.53
N SER A 142 6.43 2.90 -25.85
CA SER A 142 6.28 1.81 -26.81
C SER A 142 7.45 0.84 -26.64
N CYS A 143 7.40 -0.04 -25.63
CA CYS A 143 8.21 -1.24 -25.51
C CYS A 143 7.42 -2.25 -24.67
N ALA A 144 7.32 -3.46 -25.21
CA ALA A 144 6.54 -4.57 -24.68
C ALA A 144 6.78 -4.83 -23.17
N GLY A 145 5.69 -5.08 -22.44
CA GLY A 145 5.69 -5.64 -21.09
C GLY A 145 6.30 -4.76 -20.01
N HIS A 146 5.48 -3.93 -19.33
CA HIS A 146 5.90 -3.29 -18.09
C HIS A 146 4.77 -3.24 -17.07
N VAL A 147 4.99 -3.94 -15.96
CA VAL A 147 4.22 -3.87 -14.72
C VAL A 147 4.60 -2.57 -14.01
N THR A 148 3.63 -1.71 -13.74
CA THR A 148 3.80 -0.58 -12.80
C THR A 148 3.88 -1.15 -11.38
N LEU A 149 5.12 -1.38 -10.92
CA LEU A 149 5.41 -1.60 -9.51
C LEU A 149 5.20 -0.27 -8.77
N SER A 150 4.05 -0.14 -8.09
CA SER A 150 3.95 0.81 -6.97
C SER A 150 4.76 0.22 -5.81
N CYS A 151 6.08 0.44 -5.84
CA CYS A 151 6.93 0.17 -4.69
C CYS A 151 6.59 1.17 -3.58
N ASP A 152 5.65 0.81 -2.71
CA ASP A 152 5.68 1.28 -1.32
C ASP A 152 6.85 0.54 -0.64
N SER A 153 8.07 0.89 -1.03
CA SER A 153 9.30 0.34 -0.46
C SER A 153 9.90 1.35 0.50
N ALA A 154 10.08 0.85 1.72
CA ALA A 154 10.82 1.46 2.81
C ALA A 154 12.18 2.04 2.37
N ALA A 155 12.52 3.15 3.00
CA ALA A 155 13.86 3.65 3.28
C ALA A 155 14.87 3.68 2.11
N ASN A 156 15.21 4.90 1.69
CA ASN A 156 16.58 5.16 1.26
C ASN A 156 17.18 6.27 2.11
N ARG A 157 18.21 5.91 2.89
CA ARG A 157 19.15 6.83 3.53
C ARG A 157 19.77 7.69 2.44
N ALA A 158 19.37 8.95 2.32
CA ALA A 158 20.22 9.94 1.71
C ALA A 158 21.32 10.28 2.72
N GLN A 159 22.54 9.83 2.45
CA GLN A 159 23.75 10.32 3.09
C GLN A 159 23.78 11.85 2.93
N ALA A 160 23.88 12.56 4.05
CA ALA A 160 24.15 13.99 4.05
C ALA A 160 25.55 14.23 3.43
N PRO A 161 25.74 15.28 2.61
CA PRO A 161 27.07 15.67 2.16
C PRO A 161 27.87 16.19 3.35
N VAL A 162 29.03 15.56 3.58
CA VAL A 162 30.06 16.04 4.51
C VAL A 162 30.60 17.36 3.96
N ALA A 163 30.30 18.46 4.65
CA ALA A 163 30.96 19.73 4.39
C ALA A 163 32.45 19.59 4.74
N SER A 164 33.33 19.81 3.76
CA SER A 164 34.75 19.98 4.00
C SER A 164 35.00 21.41 4.52
N PRO A 165 35.81 21.61 5.56
CA PRO A 165 36.18 22.93 6.03
C PRO A 165 37.32 23.50 5.18
N ASP A 166 37.15 24.74 4.72
CA ASP A 166 38.25 25.64 4.39
C ASP A 166 38.67 26.42 5.65
#